data_AF-A0A6L9Y8Y7-F1
#
_entry.id   AF-A0A6L9Y8Y7-F1
#
_cell.length_a   1.000
_cell.length_b   1.000
_cell.length_c   1.000
_cell.angle_alpha   90.00
_cell.angle_beta   90.00
_cell.angle_gamma   90.00
#
_symmetry.space_group_name_H-M   'P 1'
#
loop_
_entity.id
_entity.type
_entity.pdbx_description
1 polymer ?
#
loop_
_entity_poly.entity_id
_entity_poly.type
_entity_poly.pdbx_seq_one_letter_code
_entity_poly.pdbx_strand_id
1 'polypeptide(L)'
;MKKLIIISLAALLAACTTTGNIDLSNRNSFGLKCSHNANSEPNWEGCMATAQQLCAPQQVGNIQQLPPVGSGAPDDSYFMTFSCH
;
A
#
# COMPACT_ATOMS: atom_id res chain seq x y z
N MET A 1 -35.37 33.01 0.34
CA MET A 1 -34.49 31.95 0.85
C MET A 1 -34.19 30.97 -0.28
N LYS A 2 -33.04 31.08 -0.97
CA LYS A 2 -32.60 30.11 -1.99
C LYS A 2 -31.40 29.36 -1.42
N LYS A 3 -31.63 28.13 -1.00
CA LYS A 3 -30.62 27.24 -0.46
C LYS A 3 -30.06 26.39 -1.59
N LEU A 4 -28.74 26.51 -1.79
CA LEU A 4 -27.75 25.43 -1.89
C LEU A 4 -28.07 24.28 -2.85
N ILE A 5 -27.20 24.05 -3.83
CA ILE A 5 -26.48 22.77 -4.05
C ILE A 5 -25.27 23.09 -4.93
N ILE A 6 -24.14 23.41 -4.28
CA ILE A 6 -22.79 23.30 -4.85
C ILE A 6 -22.12 22.19 -4.03
N ILE A 7 -22.54 20.94 -4.22
CA ILE A 7 -21.95 19.79 -3.52
C ILE A 7 -22.03 18.57 -4.44
N SER A 8 -21.20 18.52 -5.46
CA SER A 8 -21.04 17.30 -6.26
C SER A 8 -19.61 17.07 -6.77
N LEU A 9 -18.65 17.91 -6.39
CA LEU A 9 -17.27 17.81 -6.88
C LEU A 9 -16.21 17.63 -5.78
N ALA A 10 -16.61 17.25 -4.57
CA ALA A 10 -15.69 16.99 -3.45
C ALA A 10 -15.63 15.50 -3.05
N ALA A 11 -16.42 14.62 -3.67
CA ALA A 11 -16.50 13.21 -3.29
C ALA A 11 -15.43 12.33 -3.97
N LEU A 12 -14.63 12.86 -4.89
CA LEU A 12 -13.63 12.09 -5.66
C LEU A 12 -12.20 12.15 -5.09
N LEU A 13 -11.96 12.88 -3.99
CA LEU A 13 -10.63 12.95 -3.36
C LEU A 13 -10.52 12.22 -2.00
N ALA A 14 -11.59 11.56 -1.53
CA ALA A 14 -11.61 10.97 -0.19
C ALA A 14 -11.37 9.44 -0.14
N ALA A 15 -10.91 8.81 -1.23
CA ALA A 15 -10.69 7.36 -1.27
C ALA A 15 -9.21 6.94 -1.31
N CYS A 16 -8.29 7.82 -0.90
CA CYS A 16 -6.89 7.44 -0.62
C CYS A 16 -6.67 7.35 0.89
N THR A 17 -7.55 6.67 1.62
CA THR A 17 -7.32 6.35 3.04
C THR A 17 -7.81 4.95 3.33
N THR A 18 -7.06 3.94 2.90
CA THR A 18 -7.24 2.60 3.42
C THR A 18 -5.89 1.93 3.65
N THR A 19 -5.54 1.91 4.93
CA THR A 19 -4.81 0.86 5.65
C THR A 19 -3.36 0.62 5.26
N GLY A 20 -2.49 1.31 6.00
CA GLY A 20 -1.04 1.19 5.96
C GLY A 20 -0.50 2.59 6.11
N ASN A 21 -0.06 2.97 7.31
CA ASN A 21 0.64 4.24 7.51
C ASN A 21 2.00 4.14 6.82
N ILE A 22 2.01 4.12 5.48
CA ILE A 22 3.21 4.40 4.71
C ILE A 22 3.46 5.87 4.99
N ASP A 23 4.34 6.13 5.95
CA ASP A 23 4.81 7.47 6.21
C ASP A 23 5.60 7.94 4.98
N LEU A 24 4.90 8.64 4.08
CA LEU A 24 5.47 9.22 2.86
C LEU A 24 6.44 10.39 3.17
N SER A 25 6.46 10.88 4.42
CA SER A 25 7.48 11.83 4.87
C SER A 25 8.80 11.13 5.22
N ASN A 26 8.73 9.83 5.54
CA ASN A 26 9.89 8.98 5.77
C ASN A 26 10.38 8.37 4.45
N ARG A 27 11.46 8.92 3.91
CA ARG A 27 12.09 8.46 2.65
C ARG A 27 12.64 7.04 2.70
N ASN A 28 12.62 6.39 3.86
CA ASN A 28 13.01 5.00 4.03
C ASN A 28 11.81 4.04 4.09
N SER A 29 10.59 4.48 3.76
CA SER A 29 9.40 3.63 3.68
C SER A 29 9.16 3.13 2.26
N PHE A 30 8.89 1.84 2.10
CA PHE A 30 8.74 1.17 0.80
C PHE A 30 7.47 0.30 0.76
N GLY A 31 7.00 0.02 -0.46
CA GLY A 31 5.92 -0.93 -0.74
C GLY A 31 6.33 -1.88 -1.86
N LEU A 32 6.06 -3.18 -1.68
CA LEU A 32 6.33 -4.23 -2.66
C LEU A 32 5.04 -4.99 -2.97
N LYS A 33 4.82 -5.28 -4.26
CA LYS A 33 3.74 -6.15 -4.72
C LYS A 33 4.18 -7.61 -4.52
N CYS A 34 3.41 -8.38 -3.76
CA CYS A 34 3.77 -9.75 -3.34
C CYS A 34 2.91 -10.83 -3.99
N SER A 35 1.88 -10.47 -4.73
CA SER A 35 1.10 -11.41 -5.55
C SER A 35 0.93 -10.87 -6.97
N HIS A 36 0.53 -11.73 -7.91
CA HIS A 36 0.24 -11.30 -9.26
C HIS A 36 -1.05 -10.46 -9.33
N ASN A 37 -2.10 -10.94 -8.63
CA ASN A 37 -3.39 -10.29 -8.46
C ASN A 37 -4.05 -10.71 -7.12
N ALA A 38 -5.27 -10.24 -6.86
CA ALA A 38 -6.04 -10.52 -5.65
C ALA A 38 -6.43 -12.00 -5.47
N ASN A 39 -6.44 -12.78 -6.57
CA ASN A 39 -6.84 -14.20 -6.57
C ASN A 39 -5.64 -15.15 -6.56
N SER A 40 -4.42 -14.64 -6.67
CA SER A 40 -3.19 -15.44 -6.60
C SER A 40 -2.61 -15.42 -5.21
N GLU A 41 -2.06 -16.56 -4.76
CA GLU A 41 -1.36 -16.64 -3.49
C GLU A 41 -0.16 -15.67 -3.45
N PRO A 42 0.07 -14.98 -2.32
CA PRO A 42 1.21 -14.10 -2.17
C PRO A 42 2.52 -14.86 -1.92
N ASN A 43 3.60 -14.43 -2.56
CA ASN A 43 4.97 -14.85 -2.28
C ASN A 43 5.61 -13.92 -1.22
N TRP A 44 5.26 -14.14 0.05
CA TRP A 44 5.78 -13.34 1.15
C TRP A 44 7.29 -13.50 1.36
N GLU A 45 7.81 -14.71 1.16
CA GLU A 45 9.24 -15.00 1.32
C GLU A 45 10.08 -14.24 0.29
N GLY A 46 9.66 -14.27 -0.99
CA GLY A 46 10.29 -13.50 -2.05
C GLY A 46 10.24 -12.00 -1.78
N CYS A 47 9.09 -11.50 -1.32
CA CYS A 47 8.96 -10.09 -0.92
C CYS A 47 9.91 -9.71 0.23
N MET A 48 10.05 -10.56 1.25
CA MET A 48 10.98 -10.34 2.36
C MET A 48 12.44 -10.33 1.88
N ALA A 49 12.82 -11.27 1.01
CA ALA A 49 14.17 -11.30 0.44
C ALA A 49 14.48 -10.02 -0.36
N THR A 50 13.53 -9.54 -1.16
CA THR A 50 13.67 -8.26 -1.88
C THR A 50 13.77 -7.09 -0.91
N ALA A 51 12.98 -7.05 0.16
CA ALA A 51 13.07 -6.00 1.17
C ALA A 51 14.45 -5.98 1.86
N GLN A 52 15.01 -7.16 2.19
CA GLN A 52 16.35 -7.28 2.76
C GLN A 52 17.42 -6.77 1.80
N GLN A 53 17.30 -7.06 0.52
CA GLN A 53 18.21 -6.54 -0.51
C GLN A 53 18.11 -5.02 -0.65
N LEU A 54 16.90 -4.47 -0.60
CA LEU A 54 16.66 -3.02 -0.71
C LEU A 54 17.17 -2.25 0.52
N CYS A 55 17.04 -2.83 1.72
CA CYS A 55 17.52 -2.18 2.93
C CYS A 55 19.02 -2.36 3.17
N ALA A 56 19.68 -3.38 2.60
CA ALA A 56 21.10 -3.63 2.87
C ALA A 56 21.98 -2.38 2.63
N PRO A 57 22.88 -2.02 3.57
CA PRO A 57 23.28 -2.77 4.78
C PRO A 57 22.41 -2.52 6.04
N GLN A 58 21.36 -1.71 5.94
CA GLN A 58 20.39 -1.46 7.02
C GLN A 58 19.46 -2.66 7.24
N GLN A 59 18.69 -2.62 8.31
CA GLN A 59 17.71 -3.64 8.65
C GLN A 59 16.32 -3.28 8.12
N VAL A 60 15.57 -4.31 7.75
CA VAL A 60 14.15 -4.18 7.42
C VAL A 60 13.35 -4.18 8.73
N GLY A 61 12.44 -3.24 8.91
CA GLY A 61 11.41 -3.35 9.94
C GLY A 61 10.16 -2.57 9.60
N ASN A 62 9.27 -2.37 10.58
CA ASN A 62 7.91 -1.85 10.37
C ASN A 62 7.15 -2.61 9.25
N ILE A 63 7.38 -3.92 9.15
CA ILE A 63 6.80 -4.75 8.10
C ILE A 63 5.30 -4.88 8.31
N GLN A 64 4.52 -4.59 7.29
CA GLN A 64 3.08 -4.84 7.27
C GLN A 64 2.71 -5.58 5.97
N GLN A 65 1.90 -6.62 6.11
CA GLN A 65 1.29 -7.32 4.98
C GLN A 65 -0.10 -6.76 4.77
N LEU A 66 -0.37 -6.32 3.54
CA LEU A 66 -1.62 -5.68 3.15
C LEU A 66 -2.37 -6.62 2.19
N PRO A 67 -3.60 -7.05 2.54
CA PRO A 67 -4.42 -7.83 1.63
C PRO A 67 -4.91 -6.96 0.47
N PRO A 68 -5.34 -7.58 -0.65
CA PRO A 68 -6.08 -6.88 -1.69
C PRO A 68 -7.34 -6.22 -1.12
N VAL A 69 -7.73 -5.09 -1.69
CA VAL A 69 -8.92 -4.33 -1.26
C VAL A 69 -10.21 -4.88 -1.87
N GLY A 70 -10.13 -5.90 -2.72
CA GLY A 70 -11.27 -6.59 -3.31
C GLY A 70 -12.03 -5.76 -4.35
N SER A 71 -11.40 -4.70 -4.88
CA SER A 71 -12.04 -3.77 -5.82
C SER A 71 -12.16 -4.32 -7.24
N GLY A 72 -11.50 -5.46 -7.54
CA GLY A 72 -11.47 -6.05 -8.88
C GLY A 72 -10.62 -5.27 -9.89
N ALA A 73 -9.84 -4.28 -9.41
CA ALA A 73 -8.89 -3.55 -10.24
C ALA A 73 -7.73 -4.47 -10.68
N PRO A 74 -7.13 -4.26 -11.87
CA PRO A 74 -5.98 -5.05 -12.34
C PRO A 74 -4.78 -5.03 -11.39
N ASP A 75 -4.66 -3.96 -10.60
CA ASP A 75 -3.60 -3.76 -9.62
C ASP A 75 -3.97 -4.23 -8.21
N ASP A 76 -5.19 -4.76 -8.03
CA ASP A 76 -5.62 -5.32 -6.75
C ASP A 76 -4.81 -6.59 -6.48
N SER A 77 -4.03 -6.58 -5.40
CA SER A 77 -3.00 -7.59 -5.10
C SER A 77 -2.62 -7.52 -3.64
N TYR A 78 -1.87 -8.52 -3.19
CA TYR A 78 -1.21 -8.48 -1.89
C TYR A 78 0.03 -7.59 -1.97
N PHE A 79 0.21 -6.74 -0.97
CA PHE A 79 1.38 -5.87 -0.86
C PHE A 79 2.07 -6.05 0.49
N MET A 80 3.36 -5.73 0.56
CA MET A 80 4.12 -5.63 1.79
C MET A 80 4.72 -4.24 1.88
N THR A 81 4.52 -3.56 3.01
CA THR A 81 5.20 -2.29 3.32
C THR A 81 6.26 -2.52 4.37
N PHE A 82 7.34 -1.74 4.34
CA PHE A 82 8.42 -1.83 5.32
C PHE A 82 9.22 -0.52 5.36
N SER A 83 10.10 -0.40 6.35
CA SER A 83 11.07 0.69 6.43
C SER A 83 12.50 0.17 6.65
N CYS A 84 13.49 0.87 6.10
CA CYS A 84 14.91 0.60 6.34
C CYS A 84 15.46 1.49 7.47
N HIS A 85 16.17 0.90 8.43
CA HIS A 85 16.83 1.61 9.54
C HIS A 85 18.06 0.88 10.08
#